data_AF-A0A7I4YBV4-F1
#
_entry.id   AF-A0A7I4YBV4-F1
#
_cell.length_a   1.000
_cell.length_b   1.000
_cell.length_c   1.000
_cell.angle_alpha   90.00
_cell.angle_beta   90.00
_cell.angle_gamma   90.00
#
_symmetry.space_group_name_H-M   'P 1'
#
loop_
_entity.id
_entity.type
_entity.pdbx_description
1 polymer ?
#
loop_
_entity_poly.entity_id
_entity_poly.type
_entity_poly.pdbx_seq_one_letter_code
_entity_poly.pdbx_strand_id
1 'polypeptide(L)'
;MATKRYLLPEDNAKEVIPVLVASDREELRLQISRNREGILTLNNEISKLRIATDAQIRDLIASVQEGRSGAKVDVAKMANSTQQMDSRMKDLTSQIHLLGQTLKEEREDRTKRESFLLDKIARLQDSLREHNGSQTEAVMELLRKSNADKAKLSEENKRLHGKMRDTVYTISQDMANGQKELKNEISKRLSALESSFKSQTAKCDKMDSKVTHDIAGKLRAQEDRLDALSKKLLEDQAIQKSRLQKIGVALEALEKKLESDRNKFGTTLDEEVQRRKLHEKVLLSRIGEVEGQLLSYVENLKNSMRQIKNGNENVEIPSLDTDSFRRELETIAADKSKMNANGLLLLEQRMASAQKEVSEERKKLSQELGKLAPSDQVNELRHRLENLSNLSESMKKIQDKMMVKIDKQLPKELSNISDKTDNITQHLLTRLKKEEEERFFAIKELQEAFQKLQNQNKLVEGDLTSFPKEIWALFPSKFVIGPISNSKFIKEQREHW
;
A
#
# COMPACT_ATOMS: atom_id res chain seq x y z
N MET A 1 29.91 -34.04 22.46
CA MET A 1 31.17 -34.53 23.05
C MET A 1 31.37 -33.87 24.40
N ALA A 2 31.04 -34.55 25.50
CA ALA A 2 31.32 -34.13 26.87
C ALA A 2 31.23 -35.35 27.81
N THR A 3 31.96 -35.31 28.92
CA THR A 3 32.03 -36.25 30.09
C THR A 3 32.75 -37.59 29.83
N LYS A 4 33.56 -38.17 30.75
CA LYS A 4 33.73 -38.04 32.21
C LYS A 4 35.12 -38.61 32.62
N ARG A 5 35.77 -38.01 33.62
CA ARG A 5 37.03 -38.49 34.26
C ARG A 5 36.73 -39.66 35.21
N TYR A 6 37.61 -40.66 35.23
CA TYR A 6 37.63 -41.75 36.21
C TYR A 6 38.45 -41.36 37.45
N LEU A 7 37.90 -41.60 38.65
CA LEU A 7 38.59 -41.63 39.94
C LEU A 7 38.55 -43.09 40.43
N LEU A 8 39.70 -43.60 40.89
CA LEU A 8 39.84 -44.88 41.60
C LEU A 8 39.99 -44.58 43.11
N PRO A 9 39.47 -45.44 44.02
CA PRO A 9 39.72 -45.32 45.46
C PRO A 9 40.85 -46.26 45.96
N GLU A 10 41.59 -45.76 46.95
CA GLU A 10 42.58 -46.45 47.79
C GLU A 10 41.94 -47.18 49.00
N ASP A 11 42.80 -47.96 49.68
CA ASP A 11 42.77 -48.44 51.08
C ASP A 11 42.04 -49.74 51.46
N ASN A 12 42.84 -50.72 51.93
CA ASN A 12 42.79 -51.28 53.30
C ASN A 12 43.70 -52.51 53.47
N ALA A 13 44.84 -52.37 54.17
CA ALA A 13 45.51 -53.49 54.84
C ALA A 13 46.42 -53.01 55.99
N LYS A 14 45.97 -53.16 57.24
CA LYS A 14 46.80 -53.09 58.46
C LYS A 14 46.29 -54.02 59.57
N GLU A 15 47.27 -54.62 60.26
CA GLU A 15 47.32 -54.99 61.69
C GLU A 15 46.46 -56.14 62.25
N VAL A 16 47.13 -57.24 62.67
CA VAL A 16 46.88 -57.99 63.93
C VAL A 16 48.19 -58.71 64.37
N ILE A 17 48.39 -58.89 65.69
CA ILE A 17 49.39 -59.69 66.48
C ILE A 17 50.56 -58.86 67.07
N PRO A 18 50.53 -58.44 68.37
CA PRO A 18 51.09 -59.24 69.49
C PRO A 18 50.55 -58.94 70.94
N VAL A 19 50.06 -59.93 71.71
CA VAL A 19 49.70 -59.74 73.15
C VAL A 19 50.12 -60.90 74.10
N LEU A 20 50.48 -62.09 73.60
CA LEU A 20 50.59 -63.30 74.46
C LEU A 20 51.94 -63.58 75.17
N VAL A 21 52.99 -62.77 75.00
CA VAL A 21 54.36 -63.12 75.47
C VAL A 21 54.76 -62.51 76.84
N ALA A 22 53.98 -61.60 77.41
CA ALA A 22 54.42 -60.82 78.58
C ALA A 22 54.18 -61.49 79.97
N SER A 23 53.23 -62.42 80.09
CA SER A 23 52.78 -62.94 81.40
C SER A 23 53.73 -63.96 82.04
N ASP A 24 54.29 -64.88 81.25
CA ASP A 24 55.06 -66.02 81.77
C ASP A 24 56.44 -65.64 82.34
N ARG A 25 56.95 -64.46 81.98
CA ARG A 25 58.29 -64.00 82.39
C ARG A 25 58.33 -63.55 83.85
N GLU A 26 57.20 -63.09 84.40
CA GLU A 26 57.15 -62.50 85.74
C GLU A 26 57.07 -63.56 86.84
N GLU A 27 56.42 -64.69 86.56
CA GLU A 27 56.28 -65.80 87.51
C GLU A 27 57.62 -66.50 87.80
N LEU A 28 58.48 -66.66 86.78
CA LEU A 28 59.83 -67.21 86.92
C LEU A 28 60.73 -66.36 87.83
N ARG A 29 60.54 -65.04 87.87
CA ARG A 29 61.33 -64.12 88.71
C ARG A 29 61.04 -64.30 90.20
N LEU A 30 59.78 -64.51 90.56
CA LEU A 30 59.36 -64.68 91.96
C LEU A 30 59.91 -65.98 92.57
N GLN A 31 60.00 -67.05 91.79
CA GLN A 31 60.46 -68.36 92.27
C GLN A 31 61.96 -68.37 92.63
N ILE A 32 62.80 -67.66 91.87
CA ILE A 32 64.24 -67.56 92.12
C ILE A 32 64.53 -66.83 93.45
N SER A 33 63.72 -65.82 93.82
CA SER A 33 63.96 -65.05 95.05
C SER A 33 63.75 -65.87 96.32
N ARG A 34 62.73 -66.74 96.36
CA ARG A 34 62.45 -67.59 97.53
C ARG A 34 63.55 -68.61 97.80
N ASN A 35 64.11 -69.20 96.74
CA ASN A 35 65.17 -70.20 96.88
C ASN A 35 66.46 -69.62 97.48
N ARG A 36 66.76 -68.34 97.20
CA ARG A 36 67.96 -67.67 97.73
C ARG A 36 67.89 -67.45 99.25
N GLU A 37 66.70 -67.19 99.78
CA GLU A 37 66.48 -66.90 101.20
C GLU A 37 66.67 -68.16 102.06
N GLY A 38 66.18 -69.32 101.60
CA GLY A 38 66.34 -70.60 102.30
C GLY A 38 67.80 -71.09 102.40
N ILE A 39 68.65 -70.76 101.42
CA ILE A 39 70.08 -71.14 101.45
C ILE A 39 70.84 -70.38 102.55
N LEU A 40 70.48 -69.11 102.82
CA LEU A 40 71.14 -68.31 103.86
C LEU A 40 70.84 -68.83 105.27
N THR A 41 69.64 -69.36 105.50
CA THR A 41 69.21 -69.90 106.81
C THR A 41 69.99 -71.16 107.15
N LEU A 42 70.12 -72.09 106.20
CA LEU A 42 70.86 -73.35 106.39
C LEU A 42 72.34 -73.11 106.70
N ASN A 43 72.96 -72.10 106.07
CA ASN A 43 74.38 -71.81 106.28
C ASN A 43 74.67 -71.30 107.72
N ASN A 44 73.71 -70.60 108.33
CA ASN A 44 73.81 -70.16 109.72
C ASN A 44 73.70 -71.31 110.73
N GLU A 45 72.87 -72.32 110.45
CA GLU A 45 72.72 -73.49 111.32
C GLU A 45 73.98 -74.36 111.31
N ILE A 46 74.60 -74.54 110.15
CA ILE A 46 75.86 -75.29 110.00
C ILE A 46 76.99 -74.65 110.82
N SER A 47 77.08 -73.31 110.87
CA SER A 47 78.10 -72.63 111.70
C SER A 47 77.89 -72.86 113.20
N LYS A 48 76.65 -72.90 113.69
CA LYS A 48 76.36 -73.15 115.11
C LYS A 48 76.76 -74.57 115.53
N LEU A 49 76.45 -75.56 114.70
CA LEU A 49 76.82 -76.96 114.97
C LEU A 49 78.34 -77.13 115.06
N ARG A 50 79.09 -76.49 114.16
CA ARG A 50 80.57 -76.59 114.16
C ARG A 50 81.20 -76.05 115.45
N ILE A 51 80.70 -74.93 115.98
CA ILE A 51 81.20 -74.34 117.23
C ILE A 51 80.97 -75.27 118.43
N ALA A 52 79.81 -75.95 118.48
CA ALA A 52 79.48 -76.88 119.56
C ALA A 52 80.40 -78.11 119.55
N THR A 53 80.72 -78.64 118.37
CA THR A 53 81.60 -79.82 118.22
C THR A 53 83.04 -79.50 118.63
N ASP A 54 83.56 -78.31 118.28
CA ASP A 54 84.92 -77.89 118.62
C ASP A 54 85.11 -77.62 120.13
N ALA A 55 84.02 -77.33 120.86
CA ALA A 55 84.05 -77.22 122.33
C ALA A 55 84.17 -78.61 122.98
N GLN A 56 83.39 -79.59 122.49
CA GLN A 56 83.39 -80.94 123.04
C GLN A 56 84.71 -81.69 122.81
N ILE A 57 85.37 -81.46 121.68
CA ILE A 57 86.69 -82.04 121.41
C ILE A 57 87.75 -81.52 122.40
N ARG A 58 87.66 -80.26 122.81
CA ARG A 58 88.59 -79.67 123.80
C ARG A 58 88.41 -80.27 125.19
N ASP A 59 87.18 -80.50 125.64
CA ASP A 59 86.89 -81.14 126.94
C ASP A 59 87.39 -82.60 126.99
N LEU A 60 87.30 -83.31 125.88
CA LEU A 60 87.78 -84.69 125.77
C LEU A 60 89.31 -84.76 125.86
N ILE A 61 90.02 -83.81 125.24
CA ILE A 61 91.49 -83.73 125.32
C ILE A 61 91.95 -83.39 126.75
N ALA A 62 91.23 -82.50 127.46
CA ALA A 62 91.52 -82.18 128.85
C ALA A 62 91.36 -83.40 129.79
N SER A 63 90.28 -84.16 129.60
CA SER A 63 90.02 -85.38 130.39
C SER A 63 91.06 -86.48 130.14
N VAL A 64 91.60 -86.59 128.92
CA VAL A 64 92.63 -87.58 128.58
C VAL A 64 94.01 -87.18 129.13
N GLN A 65 94.31 -85.88 129.24
CA GLN A 65 95.58 -85.41 129.82
C GLN A 65 95.64 -85.62 131.33
N GLU A 66 94.53 -85.47 132.06
CA GLU A 66 94.47 -85.80 133.50
C GLU A 66 94.73 -87.28 133.78
N GLY A 67 94.45 -88.19 132.83
CA GLY A 67 94.74 -89.61 132.98
C GLY A 67 96.23 -89.99 132.90
N ARG A 68 97.12 -89.09 132.49
CA ARG A 68 98.56 -89.37 132.31
C ARG A 68 99.44 -89.06 133.52
N SER A 69 98.97 -88.31 134.52
CA SER A 69 99.73 -88.03 135.75
C SER A 69 99.41 -89.06 136.83
N GLY A 70 100.28 -90.06 136.97
CA GLY A 70 100.08 -91.23 137.82
C GLY A 70 99.59 -90.93 139.24
N ALA A 71 98.35 -91.32 139.51
CA ALA A 71 97.79 -91.58 140.83
C ALA A 71 96.73 -92.69 140.67
N LYS A 72 96.69 -93.64 141.60
CA LYS A 72 95.84 -94.85 141.55
C LYS A 72 94.38 -94.51 141.25
N VAL A 73 93.90 -94.93 140.08
CA VAL A 73 92.58 -94.57 139.51
C VAL A 73 91.47 -95.47 140.05
N ASP A 74 90.42 -94.81 140.49
CA ASP A 74 89.25 -95.34 141.17
C ASP A 74 88.30 -96.11 140.21
N VAL A 75 88.14 -97.42 140.43
CA VAL A 75 87.45 -98.37 139.55
C VAL A 75 85.95 -98.03 139.33
N ALA A 76 85.34 -97.25 140.24
CA ALA A 76 83.95 -96.81 140.13
C ALA A 76 83.70 -95.82 138.97
N LYS A 77 84.70 -95.01 138.57
CA LYS A 77 84.55 -94.04 137.47
C LYS A 77 84.62 -94.67 136.07
N MET A 78 85.38 -95.77 135.89
CA MET A 78 85.43 -96.46 134.60
C MET A 78 84.16 -97.26 134.30
N ALA A 79 83.58 -97.94 135.29
CA ALA A 79 82.37 -98.76 135.07
C ALA A 79 81.17 -97.93 134.59
N ASN A 80 81.01 -96.70 135.11
CA ASN A 80 79.91 -95.81 134.72
C ASN A 80 80.07 -95.27 133.29
N SER A 81 81.32 -95.02 132.86
CA SER A 81 81.63 -94.58 131.49
C SER A 81 81.34 -95.67 130.45
N THR A 82 81.68 -96.91 130.76
CA THR A 82 81.41 -98.05 129.85
C THR A 82 79.92 -98.32 129.68
N GLN A 83 79.12 -98.24 130.75
CA GLN A 83 77.67 -98.44 130.66
C GLN A 83 76.98 -97.32 129.85
N GLN A 84 77.49 -96.08 129.95
CA GLN A 84 76.99 -94.93 129.19
C GLN A 84 77.36 -95.01 127.69
N MET A 85 78.52 -95.59 127.36
CA MET A 85 78.89 -95.88 125.97
C MET A 85 77.98 -96.94 125.35
N ASP A 86 77.64 -98.00 126.08
CA ASP A 86 76.84 -99.10 125.54
C ASP A 86 75.38 -98.68 125.26
N SER A 87 74.79 -97.84 126.13
CA SER A 87 73.48 -97.24 125.85
C SER A 87 73.52 -96.34 124.62
N ARG A 88 74.61 -95.59 124.42
CA ARG A 88 74.77 -94.71 123.24
C ARG A 88 74.99 -95.50 121.95
N MET A 89 75.70 -96.62 122.00
CA MET A 89 75.87 -97.52 120.86
C MET A 89 74.54 -98.14 120.43
N LYS A 90 73.69 -98.54 121.38
CA LYS A 90 72.33 -99.03 121.06
C LYS A 90 71.44 -97.94 120.45
N ASP A 91 71.51 -96.72 120.97
CA ASP A 91 70.79 -95.58 120.40
C ASP A 91 71.26 -95.23 118.99
N LEU A 92 72.58 -95.19 118.76
CA LEU A 92 73.16 -94.97 117.43
C LEU A 92 72.76 -96.07 116.45
N THR A 93 72.77 -97.33 116.89
CA THR A 93 72.34 -98.46 116.04
C THR A 93 70.86 -98.33 115.66
N SER A 94 70.01 -97.91 116.61
CA SER A 94 68.59 -97.67 116.35
C SER A 94 68.36 -96.48 115.40
N GLN A 95 69.11 -95.39 115.56
CA GLN A 95 69.07 -94.24 114.65
C GLN A 95 69.55 -94.59 113.23
N ILE A 96 70.61 -95.39 113.11
CA ILE A 96 71.09 -95.88 111.80
C ILE A 96 70.05 -96.76 111.14
N HIS A 97 69.38 -97.64 111.89
CA HIS A 97 68.32 -98.48 111.34
C HIS A 97 67.13 -97.65 110.85
N LEU A 98 66.69 -96.68 111.65
CA LEU A 98 65.60 -95.77 111.30
C LEU A 98 65.94 -94.95 110.04
N LEU A 99 67.15 -94.38 109.97
CA LEU A 99 67.64 -93.67 108.78
C LEU A 99 67.68 -94.58 107.55
N GLY A 100 68.09 -95.84 107.71
CA GLY A 100 68.08 -96.83 106.62
C GLY A 100 66.67 -97.08 106.09
N GLN A 101 65.68 -97.12 106.99
CA GLN A 101 64.28 -97.30 106.62
C GLN A 101 63.71 -96.06 105.93
N THR A 102 63.98 -94.85 106.46
CA THR A 102 63.55 -93.58 105.87
C THR A 102 64.17 -93.36 104.48
N LEU A 103 65.45 -93.69 104.30
CA LEU A 103 66.10 -93.59 102.99
C LEU A 103 65.51 -94.55 101.97
N LYS A 104 65.08 -95.74 102.39
CA LYS A 104 64.45 -96.71 101.50
C LYS A 104 63.05 -96.23 101.07
N GLU A 105 62.25 -95.71 102.00
CA GLU A 105 60.94 -95.10 101.70
C GLU A 105 61.07 -93.90 100.76
N GLU A 106 62.00 -92.97 101.03
CA GLU A 106 62.24 -91.81 100.17
C GLU A 106 62.70 -92.22 98.76
N ARG A 107 63.48 -93.32 98.66
CA ARG A 107 63.89 -93.87 97.36
C ARG A 107 62.68 -94.44 96.60
N GLU A 108 61.81 -95.19 97.25
CA GLU A 108 60.58 -95.70 96.64
C GLU A 108 59.63 -94.57 96.21
N ASP A 109 59.46 -93.55 97.05
CA ASP A 109 58.61 -92.40 96.74
C ASP A 109 59.15 -91.54 95.60
N ARG A 110 60.46 -91.36 95.50
CA ARG A 110 61.08 -90.74 94.33
C ARG A 110 60.82 -91.53 93.05
N THR A 111 60.94 -92.85 93.12
CA THR A 111 60.71 -93.71 91.95
C THR A 111 59.24 -93.64 91.49
N LYS A 112 58.30 -93.60 92.44
CA LYS A 112 56.86 -93.39 92.15
C LYS A 112 56.59 -92.01 91.54
N ARG A 113 57.19 -90.94 92.08
CA ARG A 113 57.07 -89.58 91.51
C ARG A 113 57.64 -89.49 90.10
N GLU A 114 58.79 -90.10 89.86
CA GLU A 114 59.44 -90.11 88.55
C GLU A 114 58.58 -90.83 87.51
N SER A 115 58.04 -92.01 87.87
CA SER A 115 57.10 -92.73 87.02
C SER A 115 55.83 -91.92 86.71
N PHE A 116 55.27 -91.22 87.70
CA PHE A 116 54.10 -90.36 87.49
C PHE A 116 54.38 -89.17 86.57
N LEU A 117 55.55 -88.54 86.70
CA LEU A 117 55.95 -87.42 85.83
C LEU A 117 56.20 -87.89 84.40
N LEU A 118 56.81 -89.06 84.20
CA LEU A 118 57.01 -89.64 82.87
C LEU A 118 55.67 -89.95 82.18
N ASP A 119 54.69 -90.53 82.90
CA ASP A 119 53.35 -90.77 82.34
C ASP A 119 52.66 -89.45 81.96
N LYS A 120 52.80 -88.41 82.80
CA LYS A 120 52.24 -87.09 82.51
C LYS A 120 52.87 -86.43 81.28
N ILE A 121 54.19 -86.58 81.10
CA ILE A 121 54.90 -86.07 79.91
C ILE A 121 54.44 -86.81 78.66
N ALA A 122 54.30 -88.13 78.71
CA ALA A 122 53.83 -88.92 77.56
C ALA A 122 52.43 -88.47 77.11
N ARG A 123 51.49 -88.31 78.04
CA ARG A 123 50.13 -87.83 77.74
C ARG A 123 50.11 -86.43 77.13
N LEU A 124 50.98 -85.53 77.61
CA LEU A 124 51.09 -84.18 77.04
C LEU A 124 51.66 -84.21 75.62
N GLN A 125 52.63 -85.08 75.35
CA GLN A 125 53.21 -85.25 74.01
C GLN A 125 52.17 -85.80 73.02
N ASP A 126 51.34 -86.75 73.44
CA ASP A 126 50.27 -87.30 72.59
C ASP A 126 49.20 -86.25 72.30
N SER A 127 48.76 -85.49 73.31
CA SER A 127 47.78 -84.43 73.13
C SER A 127 48.30 -83.31 72.21
N LEU A 128 49.60 -82.99 72.27
CA LEU A 128 50.25 -82.06 71.35
C LEU A 128 50.28 -82.58 69.90
N ARG A 129 50.53 -83.87 69.69
CA ARG A 129 50.48 -84.49 68.35
C ARG A 129 49.07 -84.45 67.77
N GLU A 130 48.07 -84.79 68.57
CA GLU A 130 46.67 -84.77 68.15
C GLU A 130 46.20 -83.35 67.80
N HIS A 131 46.52 -82.37 68.66
CA HIS A 131 46.19 -80.97 68.41
C HIS A 131 46.86 -80.46 67.11
N ASN A 132 48.14 -80.76 66.88
CA ASN A 132 48.83 -80.35 65.65
C ASN A 132 48.26 -81.06 64.40
N GLY A 133 47.87 -82.32 64.52
CA GLY A 133 47.17 -83.06 63.45
C GLY A 133 45.86 -82.37 63.06
N SER A 134 45.01 -82.06 64.05
CA SER A 134 43.72 -81.40 63.80
C SER A 134 43.86 -79.99 63.21
N GLN A 135 44.85 -79.21 63.65
CA GLN A 135 45.12 -77.89 63.07
C GLN A 135 45.56 -77.98 61.61
N THR A 136 46.43 -78.94 61.29
CA THR A 136 46.91 -79.14 59.92
C THR A 136 45.77 -79.54 58.99
N GLU A 137 44.88 -80.41 59.44
CA GLU A 137 43.70 -80.84 58.68
C GLU A 137 42.71 -79.69 58.46
N ALA A 138 42.44 -78.87 59.48
CA ALA A 138 41.59 -77.69 59.35
C ALA A 138 42.12 -76.67 58.33
N VAL A 139 43.44 -76.44 58.30
CA VAL A 139 44.09 -75.55 57.32
C VAL A 139 43.96 -76.11 55.90
N MET A 140 44.15 -77.42 55.73
CA MET A 140 44.01 -78.07 54.41
C MET A 140 42.57 -78.03 53.90
N GLU A 141 41.57 -78.17 54.78
CA GLU A 141 40.16 -78.06 54.42
C GLU A 141 39.78 -76.63 54.00
N LEU A 142 40.28 -75.61 54.72
CA LEU A 142 40.10 -74.21 54.35
C LEU A 142 40.76 -73.88 53.00
N LEU A 143 41.94 -74.44 52.73
CA LEU A 143 42.63 -74.26 51.46
C LEU A 143 41.83 -74.89 50.30
N ARG A 144 41.31 -76.11 50.50
CA ARG A 144 40.44 -76.78 49.51
C ARG A 144 39.19 -75.97 49.22
N LYS A 145 38.52 -75.47 50.27
CA LYS A 145 37.31 -74.65 50.14
C LYS A 145 37.60 -73.35 49.39
N SER A 146 38.68 -72.64 49.75
CA SER A 146 39.10 -71.41 49.08
C SER A 146 39.36 -71.62 47.58
N ASN A 147 40.02 -72.73 47.23
CA ASN A 147 40.28 -73.07 45.82
C ASN A 147 38.99 -73.40 45.06
N ALA A 148 38.05 -74.11 45.69
CA ALA A 148 36.74 -74.41 45.09
C ALA A 148 35.93 -73.12 44.85
N ASP A 149 35.91 -72.20 45.80
CA ASP A 149 35.21 -70.92 45.68
C ASP A 149 35.84 -70.03 44.59
N LYS A 150 37.17 -70.02 44.49
CA LYS A 150 37.90 -69.33 43.41
C LYS A 150 37.53 -69.87 42.03
N ALA A 151 37.39 -71.18 41.88
CA ALA A 151 36.98 -71.81 40.62
C ALA A 151 35.55 -71.40 40.23
N LYS A 152 34.60 -71.45 41.17
CA LYS A 152 33.21 -71.04 40.95
C LYS A 152 33.08 -69.58 40.52
N LEU A 153 33.80 -68.68 41.20
CA LEU A 153 33.82 -67.25 40.84
C LEU A 153 34.40 -67.02 39.45
N SER A 154 35.44 -67.76 39.07
CA SER A 154 36.03 -67.67 37.73
C SER A 154 35.04 -68.10 36.63
N GLU A 155 34.29 -69.17 36.86
CA GLU A 155 33.28 -69.68 35.93
C GLU A 155 32.10 -68.71 35.80
N GLU A 156 31.60 -68.16 36.91
CA GLU A 156 30.54 -67.17 36.89
C GLU A 156 30.96 -65.90 36.14
N ASN A 157 32.20 -65.44 36.33
CA ASN A 157 32.71 -64.27 35.63
C ASN A 157 32.78 -64.50 34.11
N LYS A 158 33.21 -65.70 33.67
CA LYS A 158 33.18 -66.09 32.25
C LYS A 158 31.76 -66.09 31.69
N ARG A 159 30.81 -66.64 32.44
CA ARG A 159 29.38 -66.68 32.06
C ARG A 159 28.79 -65.27 31.92
N LEU A 160 29.08 -64.37 32.86
CA LEU A 160 28.61 -62.99 32.82
C LEU A 160 29.20 -62.21 31.63
N HIS A 161 30.50 -62.41 31.35
CA HIS A 161 31.12 -61.82 30.15
C HIS A 161 30.51 -62.32 28.84
N GLY A 162 30.12 -63.61 28.76
CA GLY A 162 29.38 -64.15 27.62
C GLY A 162 28.05 -63.41 27.41
N LYS A 163 27.21 -63.35 28.44
CA LYS A 163 25.91 -62.65 28.38
C LYS A 163 26.03 -61.17 28.02
N MET A 164 27.04 -60.48 28.57
CA MET A 164 27.30 -59.08 28.26
C MET A 164 27.63 -58.90 26.77
N ARG A 165 28.46 -59.78 26.20
CA ARG A 165 28.81 -59.75 24.78
C ARG A 165 27.60 -59.96 23.88
N ASP A 166 26.75 -60.93 24.20
CA ASP A 166 25.54 -61.24 23.42
C ASP A 166 24.54 -60.07 23.45
N THR A 167 24.39 -59.43 24.61
CA THR A 167 23.53 -58.25 24.78
C THR A 167 24.05 -57.07 23.95
N VAL A 168 25.36 -56.80 23.99
CA VAL A 168 25.99 -55.74 23.20
C VAL A 168 25.84 -55.99 21.69
N TYR A 169 25.99 -57.25 21.25
CA TYR A 169 25.79 -57.64 19.86
C TYR A 169 24.35 -57.37 19.41
N THR A 170 23.37 -57.79 20.20
CA THR A 170 21.94 -57.60 19.91
C THR A 170 21.59 -56.10 19.80
N ILE A 171 22.02 -55.28 20.77
CA ILE A 171 21.77 -53.83 20.75
C ILE A 171 22.42 -53.19 19.50
N SER A 172 23.63 -53.60 19.15
CA SER A 172 24.33 -53.06 17.98
C SER A 172 23.62 -53.44 16.67
N GLN A 173 23.09 -54.66 16.58
CA GLN A 173 22.33 -55.14 15.43
C GLN A 173 21.00 -54.41 15.30
N ASP A 174 20.24 -54.25 16.39
CA ASP A 174 18.98 -53.52 16.40
C ASP A 174 19.16 -52.05 16.00
N MET A 175 20.23 -51.41 16.51
CA MET A 175 20.57 -50.04 16.13
C MET A 175 20.91 -49.92 14.64
N ALA A 176 21.67 -50.87 14.07
CA ALA A 176 21.99 -50.88 12.65
C ALA A 176 20.73 -51.09 11.77
N ASN A 177 19.84 -51.98 12.20
CA ASN A 177 18.56 -52.21 11.52
C ASN A 177 17.66 -50.97 11.57
N GLY A 178 17.49 -50.35 12.74
CA GLY A 178 16.70 -49.13 12.90
C GLY A 178 17.22 -47.95 12.07
N GLN A 179 18.54 -47.77 11.98
CA GLN A 179 19.14 -46.76 11.11
C GLN A 179 18.85 -47.02 9.62
N LYS A 180 18.90 -48.28 9.19
CA LYS A 180 18.61 -48.67 7.80
C LYS A 180 17.14 -48.43 7.45
N GLU A 181 16.22 -48.79 8.34
CA GLU A 181 14.78 -48.55 8.16
C GLU A 181 14.47 -47.05 8.09
N LEU A 182 15.01 -46.26 9.02
CA LEU A 182 14.84 -44.81 9.03
C LEU A 182 15.35 -44.17 7.73
N LYS A 183 16.52 -44.59 7.24
CA LYS A 183 17.08 -44.11 5.96
C LYS A 183 16.15 -44.44 4.79
N ASN A 184 15.63 -45.66 4.72
CA ASN A 184 14.72 -46.08 3.65
C ASN A 184 13.40 -45.29 3.67
N GLU A 185 12.84 -45.05 4.86
CA GLU A 185 11.60 -44.26 5.01
C GLU A 185 11.82 -42.79 4.61
N ILE A 186 12.95 -42.19 5.01
CA ILE A 186 13.31 -40.82 4.58
C ILE A 186 13.45 -40.77 3.06
N SER A 187 14.16 -41.72 2.45
CA SER A 187 14.31 -41.77 0.99
C SER A 187 12.97 -41.90 0.28
N LYS A 188 12.07 -42.76 0.77
CA LYS A 188 10.72 -42.93 0.20
C LYS A 188 9.90 -41.63 0.28
N ARG A 189 9.94 -40.93 1.41
CA ARG A 189 9.25 -39.64 1.59
C ARG A 189 9.81 -38.57 0.67
N LEU A 190 11.13 -38.51 0.49
CA LEU A 190 11.77 -37.56 -0.43
C LEU A 190 11.34 -37.82 -1.89
N SER A 191 11.34 -39.07 -2.34
CA SER A 191 10.88 -39.40 -3.71
C SER A 191 9.41 -39.06 -3.93
N ALA A 192 8.54 -39.33 -2.95
CA ALA A 192 7.13 -38.96 -3.01
C ALA A 192 6.96 -37.43 -3.10
N LEU A 193 7.68 -36.69 -2.26
CA LEU A 193 7.64 -35.22 -2.25
C LEU A 193 8.12 -34.62 -3.57
N GLU A 194 9.23 -35.12 -4.12
CA GLU A 194 9.77 -34.69 -5.41
C GLU A 194 8.78 -34.93 -6.56
N SER A 195 8.10 -36.08 -6.57
CA SER A 195 7.07 -36.38 -7.58
C SER A 195 5.86 -35.45 -7.49
N SER A 196 5.43 -35.12 -6.26
CA SER A 196 4.35 -34.16 -6.02
C SER A 196 4.71 -32.76 -6.49
N PHE A 197 5.94 -32.31 -6.19
CA PHE A 197 6.45 -31.02 -6.66
C PHE A 197 6.48 -30.95 -8.19
N LYS A 198 7.05 -31.96 -8.86
CA LYS A 198 7.07 -32.01 -10.33
C LYS A 198 5.66 -31.97 -10.94
N SER A 199 4.71 -32.70 -10.34
CA SER A 199 3.31 -32.66 -10.80
C SER A 199 2.66 -31.29 -10.58
N GLN A 200 2.97 -30.61 -9.48
CA GLN A 200 2.44 -29.28 -9.20
C GLN A 200 3.02 -28.21 -10.13
N THR A 201 4.33 -28.24 -10.37
CA THR A 201 4.99 -27.35 -11.35
C THR A 201 4.37 -27.51 -12.73
N ALA A 202 4.19 -28.75 -13.21
CA ALA A 202 3.55 -28.99 -14.51
C ALA A 202 2.09 -28.47 -14.59
N LYS A 203 1.35 -28.49 -13.47
CA LYS A 203 0.00 -27.90 -13.41
C LYS A 203 0.05 -26.38 -13.47
N CYS A 204 0.98 -25.74 -12.78
CA CYS A 204 1.19 -24.30 -12.85
C CYS A 204 1.55 -23.86 -14.27
N ASP A 205 2.52 -24.53 -14.92
CA ASP A 205 2.94 -24.19 -16.30
C ASP A 205 1.78 -24.31 -17.30
N LYS A 206 0.92 -25.33 -17.12
CA LYS A 206 -0.28 -25.51 -17.94
C LYS A 206 -1.33 -24.41 -17.69
N MET A 207 -1.45 -23.95 -16.46
CA MET A 207 -2.35 -22.84 -16.12
C MET A 207 -1.82 -21.52 -16.70
N ASP A 208 -0.53 -21.23 -16.55
CA ASP A 208 0.10 -20.02 -17.05
C ASP A 208 0.03 -19.93 -18.57
N SER A 209 0.29 -21.03 -19.27
CA SER A 209 0.12 -21.10 -20.74
C SER A 209 -1.33 -20.86 -21.17
N LYS A 210 -2.32 -21.40 -20.45
CA LYS A 210 -3.74 -21.14 -20.72
C LYS A 210 -4.11 -19.68 -20.49
N VAL A 211 -3.70 -19.10 -19.35
CA VAL A 211 -3.96 -17.69 -19.02
C VAL A 211 -3.33 -16.77 -20.06
N THR A 212 -2.08 -17.05 -20.45
CA THR A 212 -1.37 -16.29 -21.49
C THR A 212 -2.10 -16.37 -22.84
N HIS A 213 -2.58 -17.56 -23.22
CA HIS A 213 -3.36 -17.74 -24.44
C HIS A 213 -4.70 -16.97 -24.41
N ASP A 214 -5.44 -17.05 -23.30
CA ASP A 214 -6.72 -16.36 -23.12
C ASP A 214 -6.54 -14.83 -23.15
N ILE A 215 -5.47 -14.31 -22.53
CA ILE A 215 -5.12 -12.88 -22.56
C ILE A 215 -4.76 -12.45 -23.99
N ALA A 216 -3.92 -13.21 -24.69
CA ALA A 216 -3.56 -12.92 -26.09
C ALA A 216 -4.78 -12.94 -27.02
N GLY A 217 -5.71 -13.87 -26.82
CA GLY A 217 -6.97 -13.93 -27.58
C GLY A 217 -7.87 -12.71 -27.34
N LYS A 218 -7.99 -12.27 -26.07
CA LYS A 218 -8.76 -11.06 -25.73
C LYS A 218 -8.12 -9.79 -26.29
N LEU A 219 -6.79 -9.69 -26.26
CA LEU A 219 -6.04 -8.56 -26.85
C LEU A 219 -6.27 -8.46 -28.35
N ARG A 220 -6.13 -9.56 -29.11
CA ARG A 220 -6.44 -9.56 -30.55
C ARG A 220 -7.87 -9.14 -30.85
N ALA A 221 -8.84 -9.67 -30.10
CA ALA A 221 -10.24 -9.28 -30.28
C ALA A 221 -10.50 -7.80 -29.96
N GLN A 222 -9.72 -7.18 -29.07
CA GLN A 222 -9.77 -5.74 -28.82
C GLN A 222 -9.09 -4.94 -29.94
N GLU A 223 -7.95 -5.39 -30.44
CA GLU A 223 -7.27 -4.79 -31.60
C GLU A 223 -8.20 -4.78 -32.83
N ASP A 224 -8.82 -5.92 -33.16
CA ASP A 224 -9.78 -6.03 -34.28
C ASP A 224 -10.96 -5.06 -34.13
N ARG A 225 -11.44 -4.86 -32.89
CA ARG A 225 -12.52 -3.89 -32.60
C ARG A 225 -12.07 -2.45 -32.77
N LEU A 226 -10.85 -2.13 -32.35
CA LEU A 226 -10.27 -0.79 -32.51
C LEU A 226 -10.07 -0.47 -34.00
N ASP A 227 -9.58 -1.43 -34.79
CA ASP A 227 -9.41 -1.27 -36.23
C ASP A 227 -10.75 -1.07 -36.93
N ALA A 228 -11.79 -1.83 -36.56
CA ALA A 228 -13.13 -1.64 -37.10
C ALA A 228 -13.72 -0.25 -36.76
N LEU A 229 -13.53 0.23 -35.53
CA LEU A 229 -13.97 1.56 -35.11
C LEU A 229 -13.20 2.67 -35.84
N SER A 230 -11.88 2.52 -35.97
CA SER A 230 -11.02 3.46 -36.68
C SER A 230 -11.43 3.59 -38.16
N LYS A 231 -11.68 2.45 -38.81
CA LYS A 231 -12.19 2.42 -40.19
C LYS A 231 -13.53 3.13 -40.33
N LYS A 232 -14.49 2.86 -39.43
CA LYS A 232 -15.80 3.52 -39.42
C LYS A 232 -15.68 5.03 -39.22
N LEU A 233 -14.79 5.47 -38.33
CA LEU A 233 -14.55 6.90 -38.09
C LEU A 233 -14.03 7.60 -39.36
N LEU A 234 -13.11 6.98 -40.09
CA LEU A 234 -12.60 7.52 -41.35
C LEU A 234 -13.69 7.59 -42.44
N GLU A 235 -14.55 6.57 -42.53
CA GLU A 235 -15.69 6.56 -43.44
C GLU A 235 -16.68 7.69 -43.11
N ASP A 236 -17.03 7.86 -41.83
CA ASP A 236 -17.92 8.93 -41.37
C ASP A 236 -17.33 10.31 -41.64
N GLN A 237 -16.03 10.50 -41.41
CA GLN A 237 -15.31 11.75 -41.75
C GLN A 237 -15.36 12.03 -43.26
N ALA A 238 -15.18 11.03 -44.11
CA ALA A 238 -15.27 11.19 -45.56
C ALA A 238 -16.70 11.59 -46.01
N ILE A 239 -17.73 10.97 -45.42
CA ILE A 239 -19.14 11.32 -45.68
C ILE A 239 -19.43 12.76 -45.24
N GLN A 240 -19.00 13.15 -44.05
CA GLN A 240 -19.18 14.52 -43.55
C GLN A 240 -18.47 15.55 -44.42
N LYS A 241 -17.23 15.28 -44.84
CA LYS A 241 -16.48 16.14 -45.76
C LYS A 241 -17.22 16.31 -47.09
N SER A 242 -17.76 15.23 -47.66
CA SER A 242 -18.57 15.29 -48.88
C SER A 242 -19.85 16.10 -48.70
N ARG A 243 -20.55 15.97 -47.57
CA ARG A 243 -21.75 16.77 -47.25
C ARG A 243 -21.42 18.25 -47.12
N LEU A 244 -20.35 18.60 -46.40
CA LEU A 244 -19.90 19.98 -46.26
C LEU A 244 -19.53 20.60 -47.61
N GLN A 245 -18.84 19.85 -48.47
CA GLN A 245 -18.54 20.30 -49.83
C GLN A 245 -19.80 20.59 -50.64
N LYS A 246 -20.83 19.71 -50.57
CA LYS A 246 -22.12 19.94 -51.23
C LYS A 246 -22.85 21.18 -50.69
N ILE A 247 -22.80 21.41 -49.38
CA ILE A 247 -23.36 22.61 -48.75
C ILE A 247 -22.63 23.85 -49.24
N GLY A 248 -21.29 23.83 -49.31
CA GLY A 248 -20.48 24.93 -49.84
C GLY A 248 -20.89 25.31 -51.27
N VAL A 249 -21.00 24.33 -52.17
CA VAL A 249 -21.44 24.57 -53.56
C VAL A 249 -22.87 25.13 -53.62
N ALA A 250 -23.78 24.64 -52.78
CA ALA A 250 -25.15 25.15 -52.73
C ALA A 250 -25.22 26.60 -52.21
N LEU A 251 -24.38 26.96 -51.24
CA LEU A 251 -24.27 28.32 -50.71
C LEU A 251 -23.71 29.29 -51.76
N GLU A 252 -22.64 28.93 -52.45
CA GLU A 252 -22.09 29.73 -53.56
C GLU A 252 -23.13 29.97 -54.67
N ALA A 253 -23.91 28.92 -55.02
CA ALA A 253 -24.98 29.05 -56.01
C ALA A 253 -26.12 29.98 -55.54
N LEU A 254 -26.46 29.93 -54.25
CA LEU A 254 -27.48 30.79 -53.66
C LEU A 254 -27.02 32.25 -53.59
N GLU A 255 -25.78 32.49 -53.18
CA GLU A 255 -25.17 33.82 -53.17
C GLU A 255 -25.15 34.43 -54.57
N LYS A 256 -24.72 33.66 -55.58
CA LYS A 256 -24.74 34.10 -56.98
C LYS A 256 -26.15 34.41 -57.48
N LYS A 257 -27.16 33.62 -57.06
CA LYS A 257 -28.56 33.88 -57.41
C LYS A 257 -29.08 35.16 -56.76
N LEU A 258 -28.83 35.35 -55.46
CA LEU A 258 -29.23 36.57 -54.74
C LEU A 258 -28.57 37.81 -55.33
N GLU A 259 -27.30 37.74 -55.70
CA GLU A 259 -26.60 38.84 -56.34
C GLU A 259 -27.16 39.12 -57.75
N SER A 260 -27.48 38.09 -58.53
CA SER A 260 -28.14 38.27 -59.82
C SER A 260 -29.53 38.89 -59.68
N ASP A 261 -30.34 38.42 -58.72
CA ASP A 261 -31.69 38.92 -58.49
C ASP A 261 -31.67 40.35 -57.94
N ARG A 262 -30.70 40.69 -57.08
CA ARG A 262 -30.45 42.05 -56.60
C ARG A 262 -30.12 43.00 -57.75
N ASN A 263 -29.20 42.59 -58.63
CA ASN A 263 -28.81 43.41 -59.78
C ASN A 263 -29.97 43.61 -60.76
N LYS A 264 -30.74 42.55 -61.06
CA LYS A 264 -31.96 42.67 -61.89
C LYS A 264 -33.02 43.55 -61.25
N PHE A 265 -33.22 43.44 -59.95
CA PHE A 265 -34.18 44.27 -59.23
C PHE A 265 -33.74 45.74 -59.26
N GLY A 266 -32.46 46.03 -59.02
CA GLY A 266 -31.88 47.35 -59.13
C GLY A 266 -32.08 47.97 -60.52
N THR A 267 -31.72 47.26 -61.58
CA THR A 267 -31.89 47.77 -62.96
C THR A 267 -33.35 48.00 -63.31
N THR A 268 -34.25 47.07 -62.95
CA THR A 268 -35.69 47.21 -63.23
C THR A 268 -36.30 48.38 -62.46
N LEU A 269 -35.90 48.57 -61.20
CA LEU A 269 -36.36 49.68 -60.37
C LEU A 269 -35.85 51.03 -60.92
N ASP A 270 -34.58 51.11 -61.30
CA ASP A 270 -33.99 52.32 -61.89
C ASP A 270 -34.65 52.68 -63.22
N GLU A 271 -34.88 51.69 -64.10
CA GLU A 271 -35.61 51.89 -65.36
C GLU A 271 -37.03 52.40 -65.13
N GLU A 272 -37.76 51.85 -64.16
CA GLU A 272 -39.11 52.30 -63.80
C GLU A 272 -39.09 53.73 -63.22
N VAL A 273 -38.12 54.06 -62.34
CA VAL A 273 -37.95 55.41 -61.81
C VAL A 273 -37.65 56.42 -62.92
N GLN A 274 -36.77 56.08 -63.86
CA GLN A 274 -36.45 56.94 -65.00
C GLN A 274 -37.66 57.11 -65.93
N ARG A 275 -38.39 56.03 -66.20
CA ARG A 275 -39.62 56.07 -66.99
C ARG A 275 -40.67 56.98 -66.35
N ARG A 276 -40.87 56.90 -65.03
CA ARG A 276 -41.78 57.80 -64.29
C ARG A 276 -41.32 59.25 -64.35
N LYS A 277 -40.04 59.53 -64.14
CA LYS A 277 -39.48 60.89 -64.27
C LYS A 277 -39.69 61.47 -65.66
N LEU A 278 -39.50 60.66 -66.71
CA LEU A 278 -39.75 61.09 -68.08
C LEU A 278 -41.23 61.39 -68.31
N HIS A 279 -42.14 60.51 -67.87
CA HIS A 279 -43.58 60.76 -67.95
C HIS A 279 -44.00 62.02 -67.20
N GLU A 280 -43.49 62.23 -65.99
CA GLU A 280 -43.72 63.43 -65.18
C GLU A 280 -43.26 64.70 -65.90
N LYS A 281 -42.05 64.69 -66.48
CA LYS A 281 -41.54 65.81 -67.28
C LYS A 281 -42.44 66.12 -68.47
N VAL A 282 -42.92 65.11 -69.18
CA VAL A 282 -43.82 65.27 -70.34
C VAL A 282 -45.15 65.89 -69.92
N LEU A 283 -45.76 65.42 -68.83
CA LEU A 283 -47.02 65.96 -68.32
C LEU A 283 -46.88 67.42 -67.84
N LEU A 284 -45.78 67.73 -67.14
CA LEU A 284 -45.48 69.10 -66.70
C LEU A 284 -45.18 70.05 -67.85
N SER A 285 -44.59 69.56 -68.95
CA SER A 285 -44.41 70.33 -70.20
C SER A 285 -45.76 70.64 -70.83
N ARG A 286 -46.60 69.61 -71.04
CA ARG A 286 -47.92 69.76 -71.65
C ARG A 286 -48.82 70.74 -70.91
N ILE A 287 -48.87 70.66 -69.57
CA ILE A 287 -49.66 71.65 -68.81
C ILE A 287 -49.09 73.07 -68.94
N GLY A 288 -47.76 73.22 -69.05
CA GLY A 288 -47.12 74.51 -69.30
C GLY A 288 -47.41 75.05 -70.71
N GLU A 289 -47.51 74.17 -71.70
CA GLU A 289 -47.92 74.53 -73.07
C GLU A 289 -49.40 74.98 -73.09
N VAL A 290 -50.29 74.23 -72.43
CA VAL A 290 -51.70 74.59 -72.26
C VAL A 290 -51.84 75.94 -71.54
N GLU A 291 -51.11 76.14 -70.44
CA GLU A 291 -51.06 77.40 -69.70
C GLU A 291 -50.60 78.56 -70.61
N GLY A 292 -49.48 78.39 -71.32
CA GLY A 292 -48.94 79.40 -72.23
C GLY A 292 -49.88 79.77 -73.37
N GLN A 293 -50.54 78.79 -73.99
CA GLN A 293 -51.51 79.06 -75.06
C GLN A 293 -52.77 79.76 -74.53
N LEU A 294 -53.26 79.40 -73.33
CA LEU A 294 -54.40 80.07 -72.70
C LEU A 294 -54.10 81.53 -72.37
N LEU A 295 -52.94 81.79 -71.77
CA LEU A 295 -52.52 83.15 -71.44
C LEU A 295 -52.31 83.99 -72.71
N SER A 296 -51.70 83.41 -73.75
CA SER A 296 -51.56 84.08 -75.04
C SER A 296 -52.92 84.42 -75.67
N TYR A 297 -53.89 83.50 -75.60
CA TYR A 297 -55.24 83.74 -76.09
C TYR A 297 -55.95 84.87 -75.34
N VAL A 298 -55.88 84.87 -74.01
CA VAL A 298 -56.45 85.92 -73.16
C VAL A 298 -55.81 87.29 -73.46
N GLU A 299 -54.49 87.35 -73.63
CA GLU A 299 -53.80 88.60 -73.97
C GLU A 299 -54.17 89.10 -75.37
N ASN A 300 -54.33 88.20 -76.35
CA ASN A 300 -54.81 88.55 -77.68
C ASN A 300 -56.26 89.08 -77.64
N LEU A 301 -57.16 88.44 -76.88
CA LEU A 301 -58.53 88.95 -76.67
C LEU A 301 -58.54 90.35 -76.04
N LYS A 302 -57.69 90.57 -75.04
CA LYS A 302 -57.51 91.87 -74.38
C LYS A 302 -57.04 92.93 -75.35
N ASN A 303 -56.12 92.60 -76.25
CA ASN A 303 -55.65 93.49 -77.30
C ASN A 303 -56.74 93.80 -78.34
N SER A 304 -57.48 92.80 -78.81
CA SER A 304 -58.64 93.01 -79.71
C SER A 304 -59.68 93.92 -79.07
N MET A 305 -59.99 93.71 -77.78
CA MET A 305 -60.94 94.55 -77.05
C MET A 305 -60.45 96.01 -76.89
N ARG A 306 -59.15 96.23 -76.67
CA ARG A 306 -58.54 97.58 -76.67
C ARG A 306 -58.65 98.26 -78.04
N GLN A 307 -58.44 97.52 -79.13
CA GLN A 307 -58.54 98.08 -80.49
C GLN A 307 -59.98 98.50 -80.82
N ILE A 308 -60.97 97.67 -80.46
CA ILE A 308 -62.39 98.01 -80.61
C ILE A 308 -62.75 99.24 -79.76
N LYS A 309 -62.25 99.31 -78.51
CA LYS A 309 -62.45 100.47 -77.64
C LYS A 309 -61.87 101.77 -78.22
N ASN A 310 -60.80 101.67 -79.02
CA ASN A 310 -60.18 102.79 -79.70
C ASN A 310 -60.87 103.14 -81.04
N GLY A 311 -61.96 102.47 -81.40
CA GLY A 311 -62.76 102.74 -82.60
C GLY A 311 -62.25 102.06 -83.87
N ASN A 312 -61.40 101.03 -83.77
CA ASN A 312 -61.01 100.24 -84.94
C ASN A 312 -62.14 99.25 -85.31
N GLU A 313 -62.67 99.36 -86.51
CA GLU A 313 -63.79 98.52 -87.00
C GLU A 313 -63.32 97.23 -87.70
N ASN A 314 -62.01 97.06 -87.94
CA ASN A 314 -61.45 95.86 -88.61
C ASN A 314 -60.51 95.08 -87.67
N VAL A 315 -61.01 94.70 -86.50
CA VAL A 315 -60.24 93.95 -85.51
C VAL A 315 -60.45 92.45 -85.70
N GLU A 316 -59.37 91.72 -85.91
CA GLU A 316 -59.40 90.25 -85.91
C GLU A 316 -59.59 89.76 -84.47
N ILE A 317 -60.67 89.02 -84.23
CA ILE A 317 -60.96 88.41 -82.93
C ILE A 317 -60.35 87.00 -82.95
N PRO A 318 -59.40 86.70 -82.06
CA PRO A 318 -58.76 85.39 -82.04
C PRO A 318 -59.79 84.30 -81.72
N SER A 319 -59.69 83.18 -82.42
CA SER A 319 -60.47 81.98 -82.14
C SER A 319 -59.70 81.03 -81.23
N LEU A 320 -60.42 80.29 -80.38
CA LEU A 320 -59.89 79.27 -79.50
C LEU A 320 -60.63 77.97 -79.74
N ASP A 321 -59.90 76.88 -79.98
CA ASP A 321 -60.47 75.54 -79.98
C ASP A 321 -60.56 75.03 -78.53
N THR A 322 -61.66 75.35 -77.86
CA THR A 322 -61.92 74.94 -76.47
C THR A 322 -61.94 73.43 -76.29
N ASP A 323 -62.30 72.67 -77.34
CA ASP A 323 -62.36 71.21 -77.27
C ASP A 323 -60.97 70.59 -77.29
N SER A 324 -60.04 71.16 -78.06
CA SER A 324 -58.64 70.74 -78.04
C SER A 324 -58.03 70.91 -76.65
N PHE A 325 -58.18 72.09 -76.02
CA PHE A 325 -57.71 72.34 -74.65
C PHE A 325 -58.30 71.39 -73.64
N ARG A 326 -59.62 71.16 -73.74
CA ARG A 326 -60.30 70.24 -72.84
C ARG A 326 -59.76 68.81 -72.98
N ARG A 327 -59.59 68.31 -74.21
CA ARG A 327 -59.03 66.97 -74.44
C ARG A 327 -57.60 66.85 -73.91
N GLU A 328 -56.79 67.88 -74.06
CA GLU A 328 -55.43 67.88 -73.56
C GLU A 328 -55.39 67.82 -72.02
N LEU A 329 -56.22 68.63 -71.35
CA LEU A 329 -56.37 68.58 -69.90
C LEU A 329 -56.95 67.25 -69.40
N GLU A 330 -57.92 66.66 -70.11
CA GLU A 330 -58.45 65.33 -69.80
C GLU A 330 -57.37 64.24 -69.97
N THR A 331 -56.51 64.36 -70.99
CA THR A 331 -55.38 63.45 -71.21
C THR A 331 -54.36 63.56 -70.07
N ILE A 332 -54.01 64.78 -69.66
CA ILE A 332 -53.13 65.03 -68.51
C ILE A 332 -53.76 64.45 -67.22
N ALA A 333 -55.07 64.61 -67.03
CA ALA A 333 -55.80 64.07 -65.88
C ALA A 333 -55.93 62.54 -65.87
N ALA A 334 -55.98 61.89 -67.03
CA ALA A 334 -55.98 60.44 -67.14
C ALA A 334 -54.61 59.87 -66.77
N ASP A 335 -53.53 60.54 -67.19
CA ASP A 335 -52.15 60.09 -66.96
C ASP A 335 -51.57 60.48 -65.60
N LYS A 336 -52.32 61.22 -64.76
CA LYS A 336 -51.90 61.64 -63.42
C LYS A 336 -51.44 60.50 -62.51
N SER A 337 -51.89 59.25 -62.74
CA SER A 337 -51.45 58.09 -61.95
C SER A 337 -50.00 57.70 -62.18
N LYS A 338 -49.36 58.22 -63.22
CA LYS A 338 -47.96 57.98 -63.55
C LYS A 338 -47.01 58.98 -62.88
N MET A 339 -47.54 60.01 -62.23
CA MET A 339 -46.76 61.03 -61.52
C MET A 339 -46.52 60.64 -60.07
N ASN A 340 -45.37 61.06 -59.54
CA ASN A 340 -45.11 60.97 -58.11
C ASN A 340 -45.91 62.06 -57.34
N ALA A 341 -45.89 62.00 -56.01
CA ALA A 341 -46.63 62.93 -55.15
C ALA A 341 -46.25 64.41 -55.41
N ASN A 342 -44.96 64.71 -55.54
CA ASN A 342 -44.47 66.07 -55.78
C ASN A 342 -44.88 66.58 -57.17
N GLY A 343 -44.78 65.74 -58.19
CA GLY A 343 -45.23 66.03 -59.55
C GLY A 343 -46.74 66.27 -59.62
N LEU A 344 -47.53 65.49 -58.89
CA LEU A 344 -48.98 65.70 -58.76
C LEU A 344 -49.32 67.05 -58.14
N LEU A 345 -48.62 67.43 -57.06
CA LEU A 345 -48.80 68.73 -56.40
C LEU A 345 -48.40 69.88 -57.32
N LEU A 346 -47.30 69.75 -58.06
CA LEU A 346 -46.87 70.78 -59.00
C LEU A 346 -47.81 70.92 -60.21
N LEU A 347 -48.34 69.80 -60.71
CA LEU A 347 -49.35 69.79 -61.77
C LEU A 347 -50.64 70.49 -61.33
N GLU A 348 -51.10 70.19 -60.12
CA GLU A 348 -52.26 70.84 -59.51
C GLU A 348 -52.03 72.35 -59.38
N GLN A 349 -50.87 72.75 -58.84
CA GLN A 349 -50.50 74.15 -58.67
C GLN A 349 -50.56 74.91 -60.01
N ARG A 350 -50.02 74.33 -61.09
CA ARG A 350 -50.06 74.94 -62.43
C ARG A 350 -51.47 75.04 -62.99
N MET A 351 -52.27 73.98 -62.87
CA MET A 351 -53.68 74.01 -63.28
C MET A 351 -54.50 75.04 -62.50
N ALA A 352 -54.31 75.11 -61.19
CA ALA A 352 -54.96 76.08 -60.31
C ALA A 352 -54.57 77.51 -60.68
N SER A 353 -53.28 77.75 -60.94
CA SER A 353 -52.75 79.05 -61.35
C SER A 353 -53.36 79.50 -62.68
N ALA A 354 -53.27 78.67 -63.72
CA ALA A 354 -53.82 78.95 -65.03
C ALA A 354 -55.33 79.21 -64.98
N GLN A 355 -56.09 78.37 -64.25
CA GLN A 355 -57.52 78.55 -64.08
C GLN A 355 -57.87 79.86 -63.38
N LYS A 356 -57.14 80.21 -62.31
CA LYS A 356 -57.34 81.45 -61.55
C LYS A 356 -57.11 82.65 -62.44
N GLU A 357 -55.99 82.69 -63.16
CA GLU A 357 -55.61 83.80 -64.03
C GLU A 357 -56.61 84.00 -65.17
N VAL A 358 -56.98 82.91 -65.87
CA VAL A 358 -58.01 82.92 -66.93
C VAL A 358 -59.35 83.41 -66.37
N SER A 359 -59.77 82.96 -65.18
CA SER A 359 -61.02 83.40 -64.57
C SER A 359 -61.00 84.89 -64.16
N GLU A 360 -59.87 85.39 -63.66
CA GLU A 360 -59.71 86.79 -63.26
C GLU A 360 -59.71 87.71 -64.48
N GLU A 361 -58.92 87.40 -65.50
CA GLU A 361 -58.87 88.20 -66.73
C GLU A 361 -60.21 88.14 -67.48
N ARG A 362 -60.89 86.98 -67.55
CA ARG A 362 -62.24 86.90 -68.12
C ARG A 362 -63.22 87.85 -67.45
N LYS A 363 -63.21 87.93 -66.11
CA LYS A 363 -64.08 88.84 -65.35
C LYS A 363 -63.78 90.30 -65.68
N LYS A 364 -62.50 90.68 -65.76
CA LYS A 364 -62.08 92.02 -66.18
C LYS A 364 -62.53 92.34 -67.61
N LEU A 365 -62.28 91.43 -68.56
CA LEU A 365 -62.70 91.58 -69.96
C LEU A 365 -64.21 91.68 -70.09
N SER A 366 -64.98 90.88 -69.35
CA SER A 366 -66.46 90.92 -69.35
C SER A 366 -66.98 92.27 -68.83
N GLN A 367 -66.36 92.82 -67.78
CA GLN A 367 -66.71 94.15 -67.24
C GLN A 367 -66.37 95.28 -68.21
N GLU A 368 -65.24 95.20 -68.89
CA GLU A 368 -64.84 96.19 -69.91
C GLU A 368 -65.72 96.10 -71.16
N LEU A 369 -66.06 94.89 -71.61
CA LEU A 369 -66.97 94.66 -72.74
C LEU A 369 -68.37 95.24 -72.50
N GLY A 370 -68.87 95.17 -71.26
CA GLY A 370 -70.15 95.77 -70.87
C GLY A 370 -70.21 97.30 -70.96
N LYS A 371 -69.06 97.98 -71.10
CA LYS A 371 -68.97 99.43 -71.27
C LYS A 371 -68.90 99.87 -72.74
N LEU A 372 -68.74 98.92 -73.67
CA LEU A 372 -68.67 99.21 -75.10
C LEU A 372 -70.08 99.26 -75.72
N ALA A 373 -70.25 100.07 -76.76
CA ALA A 373 -71.49 100.13 -77.52
C ALA A 373 -71.75 98.80 -78.23
N PRO A 374 -73.02 98.37 -78.39
CA PRO A 374 -73.34 97.12 -79.07
C PRO A 374 -72.91 97.20 -80.55
N SER A 375 -72.10 96.23 -80.95
CA SER A 375 -71.65 96.02 -82.33
C SER A 375 -71.50 94.51 -82.59
N ASP A 376 -71.42 94.11 -83.86
CA ASP A 376 -71.22 92.71 -84.22
C ASP A 376 -69.92 92.13 -83.64
N GLN A 377 -68.86 92.94 -83.57
CA GLN A 377 -67.58 92.57 -82.93
C GLN A 377 -67.70 92.44 -81.41
N VAL A 378 -68.50 93.28 -80.76
CA VAL A 378 -68.78 93.18 -79.32
C VAL A 378 -69.60 91.92 -79.01
N ASN A 379 -70.52 91.53 -79.90
CA ASN A 379 -71.27 90.28 -79.79
C ASN A 379 -70.35 89.05 -80.00
N GLU A 380 -69.44 89.11 -80.96
CA GLU A 380 -68.43 88.06 -81.18
C GLU A 380 -67.50 87.93 -79.97
N LEU A 381 -66.99 89.04 -79.39
CA LEU A 381 -66.21 89.01 -78.15
C LEU A 381 -67.00 88.43 -76.97
N ARG A 382 -68.31 88.72 -76.88
CA ARG A 382 -69.19 88.13 -75.86
C ARG A 382 -69.28 86.61 -76.02
N HIS A 383 -69.43 86.12 -77.25
CA HIS A 383 -69.40 84.68 -77.54
C HIS A 383 -68.04 84.05 -77.19
N ARG A 384 -66.93 84.72 -77.48
CA ARG A 384 -65.58 84.21 -77.12
C ARG A 384 -65.36 84.15 -75.62
N LEU A 385 -65.83 85.15 -74.86
CA LEU A 385 -65.78 85.13 -73.40
C LEU A 385 -66.67 84.05 -72.79
N GLU A 386 -67.82 83.74 -73.41
CA GLU A 386 -68.68 82.64 -72.99
C GLU A 386 -68.00 81.29 -73.22
N ASN A 387 -67.35 81.10 -74.37
CA ASN A 387 -66.54 79.90 -74.63
C ASN A 387 -65.42 79.73 -73.59
N LEU A 388 -64.75 80.83 -73.22
CA LEU A 388 -63.73 80.83 -72.18
C LEU A 388 -64.31 80.57 -70.77
N SER A 389 -65.56 80.96 -70.52
CA SER A 389 -66.31 80.59 -69.32
C SER A 389 -66.55 79.07 -69.25
N ASN A 390 -67.04 78.48 -70.34
CA ASN A 390 -67.27 77.05 -70.47
C ASN A 390 -65.98 76.24 -70.33
N LEU A 391 -64.88 76.74 -70.89
CA LEU A 391 -63.56 76.13 -70.72
C LEU A 391 -63.08 76.23 -69.26
N SER A 392 -63.23 77.39 -68.61
CA SER A 392 -62.85 77.57 -67.19
C SER A 392 -63.64 76.63 -66.27
N GLU A 393 -64.92 76.41 -66.53
CA GLU A 393 -65.71 75.43 -65.78
C GLU A 393 -65.25 73.98 -66.04
N SER A 394 -64.87 73.68 -67.28
CA SER A 394 -64.30 72.38 -67.64
C SER A 394 -62.94 72.13 -66.97
N MET A 395 -62.05 73.14 -66.96
CA MET A 395 -60.78 73.12 -66.23
C MET A 395 -61.00 72.81 -64.75
N LYS A 396 -61.98 73.49 -64.12
CA LYS A 396 -62.33 73.27 -62.72
C LYS A 396 -62.80 71.83 -62.46
N LYS A 397 -63.68 71.29 -63.31
CA LYS A 397 -64.13 69.88 -63.19
C LYS A 397 -62.98 68.89 -63.32
N ILE A 398 -62.00 69.18 -64.17
CA ILE A 398 -60.80 68.34 -64.34
C ILE A 398 -59.86 68.49 -63.14
N GLN A 399 -59.66 69.70 -62.63
CA GLN A 399 -58.89 69.98 -61.41
C GLN A 399 -59.52 69.25 -60.20
N ASP A 400 -60.83 69.35 -60.00
CA ASP A 400 -61.54 68.67 -58.91
C ASP A 400 -61.32 67.14 -58.98
N LYS A 401 -61.36 66.56 -60.19
CA LYS A 401 -61.03 65.14 -60.40
C LYS A 401 -59.57 64.83 -60.04
N MET A 402 -58.62 65.74 -60.27
CA MET A 402 -57.23 65.58 -59.83
C MET A 402 -57.11 65.68 -58.30
N MET A 403 -57.79 66.65 -57.68
CA MET A 403 -57.80 66.85 -56.22
C MET A 403 -58.31 65.63 -55.46
N VAL A 404 -59.31 64.90 -55.97
CA VAL A 404 -59.74 63.63 -55.34
C VAL A 404 -58.58 62.65 -55.16
N LYS A 405 -57.62 62.61 -56.09
CA LYS A 405 -56.44 61.76 -55.97
C LYS A 405 -55.44 62.32 -54.95
N ILE A 406 -55.21 63.62 -54.95
CA ILE A 406 -54.30 64.29 -54.01
C ILE A 406 -54.83 64.18 -52.57
N ASP A 407 -56.10 64.49 -52.33
CA ASP A 407 -56.67 64.54 -50.98
C ASP A 407 -56.98 63.15 -50.40
N LYS A 408 -57.33 62.17 -51.25
CA LYS A 408 -57.78 60.85 -50.76
C LYS A 408 -56.79 59.71 -51.00
N GLN A 409 -55.99 59.75 -52.07
CA GLN A 409 -55.08 58.64 -52.39
C GLN A 409 -53.69 58.87 -51.81
N LEU A 410 -53.12 60.08 -51.89
CA LEU A 410 -51.78 60.35 -51.34
C LEU A 410 -51.67 60.08 -49.83
N PRO A 411 -52.60 60.54 -48.96
CA PRO A 411 -52.51 60.23 -47.54
C PRO A 411 -52.62 58.73 -47.24
N LYS A 412 -53.45 58.00 -48.00
CA LYS A 412 -53.60 56.54 -47.85
C LYS A 412 -52.35 55.79 -48.30
N GLU A 413 -51.74 56.20 -49.41
CA GLU A 413 -50.49 55.63 -49.89
C GLU A 413 -49.34 55.91 -48.91
N LEU A 414 -49.26 57.14 -48.37
CA LEU A 414 -48.29 57.51 -47.34
C LEU A 414 -48.50 56.71 -46.05
N SER A 415 -49.75 56.57 -45.58
CA SER A 415 -50.07 55.72 -44.43
C SER A 415 -49.67 54.27 -44.67
N ASN A 416 -50.04 53.69 -45.83
CA ASN A 416 -49.67 52.31 -46.15
C ASN A 416 -48.15 52.12 -46.24
N ILE A 417 -47.40 53.11 -46.74
CA ILE A 417 -45.93 53.07 -46.76
C ILE A 417 -45.38 53.18 -45.34
N SER A 418 -45.94 54.05 -44.49
CA SER A 418 -45.59 54.17 -43.07
C SER A 418 -45.82 52.84 -42.35
N ASP A 419 -47.01 52.25 -42.48
CA ASP A 419 -47.37 50.98 -41.84
C ASP A 419 -46.46 49.83 -42.31
N LYS A 420 -46.11 49.80 -43.61
CA LYS A 420 -45.14 48.82 -44.14
C LYS A 420 -43.74 49.06 -43.60
N THR A 421 -43.34 50.31 -43.45
CA THR A 421 -42.03 50.70 -42.89
C THR A 421 -41.94 50.33 -41.42
N ASP A 422 -43.00 50.57 -40.65
CA ASP A 422 -43.10 50.19 -39.24
C ASP A 422 -43.08 48.66 -39.09
N ASN A 423 -43.81 47.93 -39.93
CA ASN A 423 -43.77 46.47 -39.95
C ASN A 423 -42.38 45.93 -40.29
N ILE A 424 -41.69 46.49 -41.29
CA ILE A 424 -40.31 46.10 -41.63
C ILE A 424 -39.37 46.41 -40.46
N THR A 425 -39.49 47.58 -39.86
CA THR A 425 -38.69 48.00 -38.71
C THR A 425 -38.90 47.08 -37.52
N GLN A 426 -40.15 46.76 -37.18
CA GLN A 426 -40.48 45.80 -36.14
C GLN A 426 -39.96 44.40 -36.44
N HIS A 427 -40.07 43.95 -37.70
CA HIS A 427 -39.53 42.65 -38.10
C HIS A 427 -38.00 42.59 -37.97
N LEU A 428 -37.30 43.64 -38.39
CA LEU A 428 -35.85 43.76 -38.22
C LEU A 428 -35.45 43.79 -36.75
N LEU A 429 -36.13 44.59 -35.92
CA LEU A 429 -35.88 44.63 -34.47
C LEU A 429 -36.12 43.27 -33.81
N THR A 430 -37.15 42.55 -34.22
CA THR A 430 -37.45 41.21 -33.70
C THR A 430 -36.38 40.20 -34.11
N ARG A 431 -35.93 40.24 -35.37
CA ARG A 431 -34.84 39.38 -35.85
C ARG A 431 -33.52 39.69 -35.14
N LEU A 432 -33.21 40.98 -34.94
CA LEU A 432 -32.01 41.41 -34.23
C LEU A 432 -32.01 40.91 -32.78
N LYS A 433 -33.11 41.11 -32.05
CA LYS A 433 -33.26 40.58 -30.69
C LYS A 433 -33.09 39.07 -30.62
N LYS A 434 -33.71 38.33 -31.55
CA LYS A 434 -33.58 36.87 -31.61
C LYS A 434 -32.13 36.45 -31.89
N GLU A 435 -31.44 37.13 -32.80
CA GLU A 435 -30.02 36.84 -33.09
C GLU A 435 -29.11 37.18 -31.89
N GLU A 436 -29.39 38.26 -31.17
CA GLU A 436 -28.69 38.61 -29.93
C GLU A 436 -28.91 37.55 -28.83
N GLU A 437 -30.14 37.06 -28.68
CA GLU A 437 -30.46 35.96 -27.76
C GLU A 437 -29.72 34.66 -28.15
N GLU A 438 -29.75 34.27 -29.42
CA GLU A 438 -29.04 33.08 -29.93
C GLU A 438 -27.52 33.21 -29.72
N ARG A 439 -26.94 34.38 -29.99
CA ARG A 439 -25.51 34.66 -29.71
C ARG A 439 -25.22 34.58 -28.22
N PHE A 440 -26.09 35.12 -27.37
CA PHE A 440 -25.94 35.05 -25.91
C PHE A 440 -25.94 33.60 -25.40
N PHE A 441 -26.87 32.76 -25.89
CA PHE A 441 -26.90 31.33 -25.56
C PHE A 441 -25.65 30.59 -26.04
N ALA A 442 -25.20 30.84 -27.27
CA ALA A 442 -23.98 30.22 -27.81
C ALA A 442 -22.73 30.60 -27.00
N ILE A 443 -22.62 31.87 -26.58
CA ILE A 443 -21.54 32.34 -25.71
C ILE A 443 -21.59 31.61 -24.35
N LYS A 444 -22.79 31.47 -23.76
CA LYS A 444 -22.96 30.78 -22.48
C LYS A 444 -22.58 29.30 -22.58
N GLU A 445 -23.02 28.59 -23.62
CA GLU A 445 -22.63 27.19 -23.85
C GLU A 445 -21.12 27.03 -24.02
N LEU A 446 -20.48 27.93 -24.78
CA LEU A 446 -19.01 27.94 -24.93
C LEU A 446 -18.30 28.19 -23.60
N GLN A 447 -18.80 29.10 -22.77
CA GLN A 447 -18.27 29.35 -21.43
C GLN A 447 -18.40 28.13 -20.53
N GLU A 448 -19.56 27.45 -20.53
CA GLU A 448 -19.78 26.23 -19.77
C GLU A 448 -18.88 25.07 -20.24
N ALA A 449 -18.73 24.90 -21.56
CA ALA A 449 -17.82 23.91 -22.14
C ALA A 449 -16.36 24.19 -21.74
N PHE A 450 -15.94 25.45 -21.82
CA PHE A 450 -14.59 25.86 -21.40
C PHE A 450 -14.36 25.62 -19.90
N GLN A 451 -15.36 25.91 -19.05
CA GLN A 451 -15.27 25.68 -17.61
C GLN A 451 -15.21 24.20 -17.26
N LYS A 452 -15.94 23.34 -17.98
CA LYS A 452 -15.83 21.87 -17.87
C LYS A 452 -14.42 21.39 -18.22
N LEU A 453 -13.83 21.89 -19.29
CA LEU A 453 -12.45 21.56 -19.68
C LEU A 453 -11.43 22.02 -18.62
N GLN A 454 -11.57 23.23 -18.08
CA GLN A 454 -10.70 23.69 -16.99
C GLN A 454 -10.82 22.81 -15.73
N ASN A 455 -12.04 22.40 -15.37
CA ASN A 455 -12.25 21.53 -14.21
C ASN A 455 -11.72 20.11 -14.45
N GLN A 456 -11.82 19.59 -15.68
CA GLN A 456 -11.22 18.31 -16.06
C GLN A 456 -9.69 18.35 -16.03
N ASN A 457 -9.05 19.44 -16.49
CA ASN A 457 -7.61 19.62 -16.37
C ASN A 457 -7.14 19.68 -14.91
N LYS A 458 -7.89 20.34 -14.03
CA LYS A 458 -7.58 20.36 -12.59
C LYS A 458 -7.70 18.98 -11.93
N LEU A 459 -8.60 18.13 -12.41
CA LEU A 459 -8.71 16.73 -11.94
C LEU A 459 -7.52 15.87 -12.39
N VAL A 460 -6.93 16.15 -13.55
CA VAL A 460 -5.73 15.46 -14.04
C VAL A 460 -4.46 15.92 -13.31
N GLU A 461 -4.38 17.18 -12.89
CA GLU A 461 -3.26 17.68 -12.06
C GLU A 461 -3.31 17.17 -10.61
N GLY A 462 -4.48 16.82 -10.08
CA GLY A 462 -4.65 16.31 -8.71
C GLY A 462 -4.06 14.91 -8.48
N ASP A 463 -3.99 14.07 -9.51
CA ASP A 463 -3.52 12.68 -9.42
C ASP A 463 -2.05 12.48 -9.83
N LEU A 464 -1.36 13.54 -10.26
CA LEU A 464 0.07 13.49 -10.61
C LEU A 464 1.00 13.61 -9.40
N THR A 465 0.46 13.73 -8.18
CA THR A 465 1.26 13.78 -6.95
C THR A 465 1.79 12.41 -6.48
N SER A 466 1.37 11.31 -7.12
CA SER A 466 1.88 9.96 -6.83
C SER A 466 2.88 9.41 -7.86
N PHE A 467 3.34 10.23 -8.83
CA PHE A 467 4.39 9.79 -9.75
C PHE A 467 5.78 9.92 -9.10
N PRO A 468 6.63 8.86 -9.14
CA PRO A 468 7.97 8.92 -8.58
C PRO A 468 8.79 10.05 -9.21
N LYS A 469 9.39 10.91 -8.39
CA LYS A 469 10.24 12.04 -8.78
C LYS A 469 11.44 11.65 -9.67
N GLU A 470 11.71 10.37 -9.83
CA GLU A 470 12.85 9.82 -10.57
C GLU A 470 12.66 9.80 -12.10
N ILE A 471 11.43 9.92 -12.62
CA ILE A 471 11.18 9.94 -14.08
C ILE A 471 11.38 11.34 -14.69
N TRP A 472 11.32 12.40 -13.89
CA TRP A 472 11.53 13.78 -14.37
C TRP A 472 12.99 14.09 -14.73
N ALA A 473 13.95 13.24 -14.33
CA ALA A 473 15.36 13.41 -14.66
C ALA A 473 15.73 12.98 -16.10
N LEU A 474 14.79 12.36 -16.84
CA LEU A 474 15.04 11.85 -18.20
C LEU A 474 14.55 12.79 -19.31
N PHE A 475 13.91 13.91 -18.99
CA PHE A 475 13.47 14.90 -19.99
C PHE A 475 14.45 16.08 -20.07
N PRO A 476 15.01 16.41 -21.26
CA PRO A 476 15.87 17.57 -21.44
C PRO A 476 15.12 18.87 -21.13
N SER A 477 15.78 19.76 -20.39
CA SER A 477 15.29 21.02 -19.79
C SER A 477 14.86 22.14 -20.77
N LYS A 478 14.39 21.82 -21.99
CA LYS A 478 14.06 22.83 -23.02
C LYS A 478 12.57 23.14 -23.20
N PHE A 479 11.67 22.63 -22.37
CA PHE A 479 10.27 23.05 -22.36
C PHE A 479 9.83 23.46 -20.95
N VAL A 480 10.31 24.63 -20.52
CA VAL A 480 9.70 25.37 -19.40
C VAL A 480 8.70 26.36 -20.01
N ILE A 481 7.45 25.94 -20.17
CA ILE A 481 6.34 26.88 -20.27
C ILE A 481 6.07 27.30 -18.83
N GLY A 482 6.59 28.46 -18.44
CA GLY A 482 6.33 29.02 -17.12
C GLY A 482 4.83 29.25 -16.90
N PRO A 483 4.35 29.21 -15.64
CA PRO A 483 2.96 29.48 -15.34
C PRO A 483 2.63 30.91 -15.77
N ILE A 484 1.80 31.03 -16.82
CA ILE A 484 1.22 32.31 -17.22
C ILE A 484 0.28 32.73 -16.10
N SER A 485 0.78 33.58 -15.20
CA SER A 485 -0.02 34.24 -14.19
C SER A 485 -1.06 35.11 -14.89
N ASN A 486 -2.29 34.61 -14.92
CA ASN A 486 -3.50 35.24 -15.50
C ASN A 486 -3.92 36.58 -14.84
N SER A 487 -3.09 37.19 -13.97
CA SER A 487 -3.47 38.42 -13.26
C SER A 487 -3.19 39.70 -14.03
N LYS A 488 -2.31 39.69 -15.04
CA LYS A 488 -2.01 40.88 -15.85
C LYS A 488 -2.98 41.09 -17.02
N PHE A 489 -3.42 40.02 -17.68
CA PHE A 489 -4.30 40.14 -18.86
C PHE A 489 -5.75 40.54 -18.51
N ILE A 490 -6.23 40.19 -17.31
CA ILE A 490 -7.57 40.59 -16.83
C ILE A 490 -7.62 42.05 -16.38
N LYS A 491 -6.47 42.67 -16.09
CA LYS A 491 -6.41 44.08 -15.66
C LYS A 491 -6.48 45.06 -16.83
N GLU A 492 -5.90 44.73 -17.98
CA GLU A 492 -5.91 45.61 -19.17
C GLU A 492 -7.22 45.62 -19.96
N GLN A 493 -8.08 44.61 -19.81
CA GLN A 493 -9.40 44.59 -20.48
C GLN A 493 -10.52 45.29 -19.69
N ARG A 494 -10.24 45.75 -18.46
CA ARG A 494 -11.20 46.51 -17.63
C ARG A 494 -11.09 48.03 -17.78
N GLU A 495 -10.11 48.54 -18.51
CA GLU A 495 -9.93 49.99 -18.74
C GLU A 495 -10.45 50.45 -20.13
N HIS A 496 -11.05 49.55 -20.92
CA HIS A 496 -11.59 49.88 -22.25
C HIS A 496 -13.06 49.48 -22.49
N TRP A 497 -13.80 49.25 -21.41
CA TRP A 497 -15.27 49.29 -21.35
C TRP A 497 -15.68 50.33 -20.31
#